data_AF-A0A1W2F2X6-F1
#
_entry.id   AF-A0A1W2F2X6-F1
#
_cell.length_a   1.000
_cell.length_b   1.000
_cell.length_c   1.000
_cell.angle_alpha   90.00
_cell.angle_beta   90.00
_cell.angle_gamma   90.00
#
_symmetry.space_group_name_H-M   'P 1'
#
loop_
_entity.id
_entity.type
_entity.pdbx_description
1 polymer ?
#
loop_
_entity_poly.entity_id
_entity_poly.type
_entity_poly.pdbx_seq_one_letter_code
_entity_poly.pdbx_strand_id
1 'polypeptide(L)' 'MKPSEQIRKLAAEHGITADREFIDDWADKVSELSGDTGEPSDEIEQLLINLRRAEKIDPAFSRQLFHLYMTTEKHPGIQ' A
#
# COMPACT_ATOMS: atom_id res chain seq x y z
N MET A 1 8.75 2.21 -15.99
CA MET A 1 8.34 1.17 -15.04
C MET A 1 7.11 1.69 -14.32
N LYS A 2 6.04 0.92 -14.27
CA LYS A 2 4.83 1.30 -13.55
C LYS A 2 5.10 1.30 -12.03
N PRO A 3 4.45 2.17 -11.24
CA PRO A 3 4.55 2.13 -9.78
C PRO A 3 4.31 0.73 -9.19
N SER A 4 3.28 0.03 -9.65
CA SER A 4 2.94 -1.33 -9.20
C SER A 4 4.07 -2.34 -9.48
N GLU A 5 4.72 -2.26 -10.64
CA GLU A 5 5.88 -3.09 -10.99
C GLU A 5 7.07 -2.80 -10.06
N GLN A 6 7.30 -1.52 -9.74
CA GLN A 6 8.37 -1.12 -8.84
C GLN A 6 8.13 -1.64 -7.41
N ILE A 7 6.89 -1.54 -6.92
CA ILE A 7 6.50 -2.03 -5.59
C ILE A 7 6.66 -3.55 -5.52
N ARG A 8 6.16 -4.29 -6.52
CA ARG A 8 6.34 -5.75 -6.62
C ARG A 8 7.81 -6.15 -6.63
N LYS A 9 8.64 -5.42 -7.39
CA LYS A 9 10.09 -5.67 -7.47
C LYS A 9 10.76 -5.48 -6.11
N LEU A 10 10.49 -4.37 -5.43
CA LEU A 10 11.07 -4.09 -4.10
C LEU A 10 10.62 -5.14 -3.07
N ALA A 11 9.35 -5.54 -3.09
CA ALA A 11 8.86 -6.58 -2.21
C ALA A 11 9.56 -7.92 -2.46
N ALA A 12 9.73 -8.31 -3.72
CA ALA A 12 10.45 -9.53 -4.10
C ALA A 12 11.93 -9.50 -3.66
N GLU A 13 12.61 -8.37 -3.82
CA GLU A 13 14.02 -8.18 -3.39
C GLU A 13 14.19 -8.35 -1.87
N HIS A 14 13.14 -8.10 -1.09
CA HIS A 14 13.15 -8.21 0.37
C HIS A 14 12.39 -9.43 0.92
N GLY A 15 11.83 -10.28 0.07
CA GLY A 15 11.03 -11.44 0.48
C GLY A 15 9.74 -11.07 1.22
N ILE A 16 9.14 -9.93 0.88
CA ILE A 16 7.91 -9.42 1.50
C ILE A 16 6.70 -9.84 0.67
N THR A 17 5.66 -10.32 1.34
CA THR A 17 4.36 -10.71 0.76
C THR A 17 3.29 -9.66 1.02
N ALA A 18 2.15 -9.79 0.35
CA ALA A 18 0.96 -8.96 0.55
C ALA A 18 0.04 -9.53 1.65
N ASP A 19 0.57 -10.35 2.56
CA ASP A 19 -0.24 -10.94 3.62
C ASP A 19 -0.68 -9.84 4.59
N ARG A 20 -1.95 -9.90 4.96
CA ARG A 20 -2.56 -8.98 5.93
C ARG A 20 -2.35 -9.49 7.34
N GLU A 21 -2.09 -8.57 8.25
CA GLU A 21 -2.01 -8.85 9.68
C GLU A 21 -3.26 -8.35 10.40
N PHE A 22 -3.44 -8.78 11.66
CA PHE A 22 -4.55 -8.34 12.50
C PHE A 22 -4.68 -6.81 12.57
N ILE A 23 -3.56 -6.08 12.53
CA ILE A 23 -3.58 -4.61 12.58
C ILE A 23 -4.22 -3.99 11.32
N ASP A 24 -4.08 -4.64 10.15
CA ASP A 24 -4.68 -4.19 8.90
C ASP A 24 -6.21 -4.36 8.97
N ASP A 25 -6.67 -5.53 9.42
CA ASP A 25 -8.10 -5.80 9.60
C ASP A 25 -8.72 -4.93 10.70
N TRP A 26 -7.98 -4.66 11.77
CA TRP A 26 -8.41 -3.76 12.82
C TRP A 26 -8.53 -2.31 12.31
N ALA A 27 -7.58 -1.85 11.49
CA ALA A 27 -7.64 -0.51 10.89
C ALA A 27 -8.87 -0.36 9.98
N ASP A 28 -9.13 -1.33 9.11
CA ASP A 28 -10.33 -1.34 8.27
C ASP A 28 -11.61 -1.33 9.11
N LYS A 29 -11.63 -2.10 10.22
CA LYS A 29 -12.79 -2.12 11.12
C LYS A 29 -13.02 -0.78 11.81
N VAL A 30 -11.95 -0.10 12.22
CA VAL A 30 -12.04 1.24 12.82
C VAL A 30 -12.57 2.25 11.80
N SER A 31 -12.08 2.21 10.56
CA SER A 31 -12.58 3.06 9.46
C SER A 31 -14.08 2.83 9.24
N GLU A 32 -14.52 1.58 9.11
CA GLU A 32 -15.93 1.20 8.97
C GLU A 32 -16.79 1.78 10.12
N LEU A 33 -16.34 1.61 11.38
CA LEU A 33 -17.05 2.11 12.56
C LEU A 33 -17.13 3.64 12.62
N SER A 34 -16.16 4.34 12.01
CA SER A 34 -16.17 5.80 11.88
C SER A 34 -17.05 6.33 10.75
N GLY A 35 -17.67 5.44 9.97
CA GLY A 35 -18.44 5.79 8.78
C GLY A 35 -17.58 6.06 7.54
N ASP A 36 -16.27 5.80 7.61
CA ASP A 36 -15.39 5.82 6.46
C ASP A 36 -15.44 4.45 5.77
N THR A 37 -16.22 4.37 4.70
CA THR A 37 -16.44 3.14 3.94
C THR A 37 -15.51 3.03 2.72
N GLY A 38 -14.27 3.50 2.87
CA GLY A 38 -13.23 3.32 1.84
C GLY A 38 -13.01 1.85 1.49
N GLU A 39 -12.47 1.62 0.30
CA GLU A 39 -12.06 0.27 -0.11
C GLU A 39 -10.88 -0.19 0.75
N PRO A 40 -10.89 -1.45 1.25
CA PRO A 40 -9.72 -2.06 1.88
C PRO A 40 -8.49 -1.99 0.97
N SER A 41 -7.30 -2.00 1.58
CA SER A 41 -6.07 -2.02 0.81
C SER A 41 -5.98 -3.23 -0.13
N ASP A 42 -5.65 -2.96 -1.39
CA ASP A 42 -5.38 -3.98 -2.40
C ASP A 42 -3.98 -4.60 -2.22
N GLU A 43 -3.65 -5.58 -3.07
CA GLU A 43 -2.36 -6.28 -3.03
C GLU A 43 -1.16 -5.33 -3.12
N ILE A 44 -1.22 -4.30 -3.98
CA ILE A 44 -0.09 -3.37 -4.20
C ILE A 44 0.08 -2.45 -2.99
N GLU A 45 -1.03 -1.93 -2.47
CA GLU A 45 -1.03 -1.13 -1.25
C GLU A 45 -0.52 -1.94 -0.07
N GLN A 46 -0.95 -3.20 0.07
CA GLN A 46 -0.50 -4.07 1.16
C GLN A 46 0.99 -4.39 1.07
N LEU A 47 1.54 -4.62 -0.13
CA LEU A 47 3.00 -4.76 -0.30
C LEU A 47 3.76 -3.52 0.16
N LEU A 48 3.23 -2.33 -0.15
CA LEU A 48 3.87 -1.07 0.23
C LEU A 48 3.78 -0.81 1.75
N ILE A 49 2.64 -1.14 2.36
CA ILE A 49 2.44 -1.13 3.82
C ILE A 49 3.45 -2.07 4.48
N ASN A 50 3.57 -3.31 4.00
CA ASN A 50 4.45 -4.32 4.57
C ASN A 50 5.93 -3.96 4.38
N LEU A 51 6.33 -3.42 3.22
CA LEU A 51 7.66 -2.85 2.97
C LEU A 51 8.02 -1.76 3.98
N ARG A 52 7.06 -0.88 4.28
CA ARG A 52 7.24 0.21 5.25
C ARG A 52 7.29 -0.31 6.68
N ARG A 53 6.41 -1.25 7.05
CA ARG A 53 6.36 -1.90 8.37
C ARG A 53 7.65 -2.65 8.68
N ALA A 54 8.24 -3.30 7.69
CA ALA A 54 9.53 -3.99 7.79
C ALA A 54 10.76 -3.06 7.67
N GLU A 55 10.53 -1.74 7.61
CA GLU A 55 11.56 -0.70 7.50
C GLU A 55 12.53 -0.88 6.32
N LYS A 56 12.09 -1.52 5.23
CA LYS A 56 12.93 -1.74 4.03
C LYS A 56 12.97 -0.54 3.10
N ILE A 57 12.01 0.36 3.24
CA ILE A 57 11.95 1.62 2.51
C ILE A 57 11.73 2.79 3.46
N ASP A 58 12.27 3.94 3.10
CA ASP A 58 12.08 5.17 3.87
C ASP A 58 10.64 5.70 3.71
N PRO A 59 10.14 6.46 4.71
CA PRO A 59 8.76 6.93 4.69
C PRO A 59 8.47 7.95 3.57
N ALA A 60 9.46 8.71 3.09
CA ALA A 60 9.23 9.67 2.01
C ALA A 60 9.06 8.95 0.68
N PHE A 61 9.91 7.96 0.40
CA PHE A 61 9.81 7.13 -0.79
C PHE A 61 8.55 6.27 -0.80
N SER A 62 8.15 5.72 0.36
CA SER A 62 6.87 5.01 0.50
C SER A 62 5.68 5.90 0.10
N ARG A 63 5.61 7.13 0.62
CA ARG A 63 4.54 8.09 0.25
C ARG A 63 4.58 8.45 -1.23
N GLN A 64 5.77 8.62 -1.81
CA GLN A 64 5.91 8.92 -3.24
C GLN A 64 5.37 7.77 -4.11
N LEU A 65 5.75 6.52 -3.80
CA LEU A 65 5.25 5.35 -4.53
C LEU A 65 3.75 5.18 -4.38
N PHE A 66 3.22 5.39 -3.17
CA PHE A 66 1.78 5.37 -2.93
C PHE A 66 1.08 6.42 -3.79
N HIS A 67 1.52 7.69 -3.74
CA HIS A 67 0.92 8.76 -4.53
C HIS A 67 0.95 8.45 -6.05
N LEU A 68 2.06 7.96 -6.58
CA LEU A 68 2.16 7.59 -7.99
C LEU A 68 1.22 6.43 -8.33
N TYR A 69 1.15 5.40 -7.50
CA TYR A 69 0.24 4.28 -7.71
C TYR A 69 -1.23 4.75 -7.72
N MET A 70 -1.61 5.57 -6.75
CA MET A 70 -2.97 6.09 -6.62
C MET A 70 -3.39 6.94 -7.83
N THR A 71 -2.53 7.84 -8.29
CA THR A 71 -2.90 8.83 -9.32
C THR A 71 -2.70 8.32 -10.75
N THR A 72 -1.84 7.33 -10.97
CA THR A 72 -1.49 6.86 -12.31
C THR A 72 -2.04 5.47 -12.65
N GLU A 73 -2.39 4.66 -11.65
CA GLU A 73 -2.88 3.29 -11.86
C GLU A 73 -4.23 3.02 -11.21
N LYS A 74 -4.39 3.27 -9.89
CA LYS A 74 -5.62 2.91 -9.17
C LYS A 74 -6.79 3.85 -9.49
N HIS A 75 -6.53 5.15 -9.47
CA HIS A 75 -7.51 6.19 -9.79
C HIS A 75 -6.94 7.17 -10.83
N PRO A 76 -6.77 6.73 -12.09
CA PRO A 76 -6.24 7.58 -13.13
C PRO A 76 -7.17 8.77 -13.37
N GLY A 77 -6.70 9.99 -13.05
CA GLY A 77 -7.45 11.23 -13.24
C GLY A 77 -7.69 12.05 -11.97
N ILE A 78 -7.31 11.56 -10.79
CA ILE A 78 -7.22 12.36 -9.57
C ILE A 78 -5.82 13.00 -9.55
N GLN A 79 -5.75 14.33 -9.70
CA GLN A 79 -4.51 15.12 -9.62
C GLN A 79 -4.31 15.68 -8.21
#